data_AF-A0A0G2F6U1-F1
#
_entry.id   AF-A0A0G2F6U1-F1
#
_cell.length_a   1.000
_cell.length_b   1.000
_cell.length_c   1.000
_cell.angle_alpha   90.00
_cell.angle_beta   90.00
_cell.angle_gamma   90.00
#
_symmetry.space_group_name_H-M   'P 1'
#
loop_
_entity.id
_entity.type
_entity.pdbx_description
1 polymer ?
#
loop_
_entity_poly.entity_id
_entity_poly.type
_entity_poly.pdbx_seq_one_letter_code
_entity_poly.pdbx_strand_id
1 'polypeptide(L)'
;MVIDYSKWDNIDTDSDDEPVRSAPQPAKATEPQAGQKNPAPPSQASTPAPDKPPDDASAGKEKIKAVIVRCDGDTTGPKWSATTIPSDHPIFEQQRKNEAPLPALLGIPLIFRRLPSSQFNTRASGLDNQIVTYLNIELESGFAPAAWQSQVGTVLVARQDKKPLLEQHLEGVWMYCDYILGLFGDGAGPPRHLYSRPAFEKWWARYAEETRGYRDDWNNVPLPY
;
A
#
# COMPACT_ATOMS: atom_id res chain seq x y z
N MET A 1 9.18 -17.74 -14.87
CA MET A 1 9.14 -18.49 -13.59
C MET A 1 7.72 -18.33 -13.08
N VAL A 2 6.95 -19.42 -13.03
CA VAL A 2 5.54 -19.41 -12.61
C VAL A 2 5.53 -19.62 -11.11
N ILE A 3 4.99 -18.67 -10.35
CA ILE A 3 4.79 -18.84 -8.92
C ILE A 3 3.60 -19.79 -8.76
N ASP A 4 3.82 -20.89 -8.05
CA ASP A 4 2.79 -21.87 -7.77
C ASP A 4 2.00 -21.45 -6.52
N TYR A 5 0.81 -20.92 -6.74
CA TYR A 5 -0.10 -20.47 -5.69
C TYR A 5 -1.05 -21.59 -5.19
N SER A 6 -0.96 -22.81 -5.76
CA SER A 6 -1.83 -23.94 -5.36
C SER A 6 -1.60 -24.42 -3.92
N LYS A 7 -0.56 -23.91 -3.25
CA LYS A 7 -0.30 -24.18 -1.82
C LYS A 7 -1.24 -23.46 -0.86
N TRP A 8 -2.05 -22.49 -1.33
CA TRP A 8 -2.92 -21.68 -0.47
C TRP A 8 -4.42 -21.85 -0.74
N ASP A 9 -4.81 -22.67 -1.73
CA ASP A 9 -6.21 -23.05 -2.00
C ASP A 9 -6.77 -24.12 -1.03
N ASN A 10 -5.96 -24.62 -0.08
CA ASN A 10 -6.34 -25.72 0.84
C ASN A 10 -6.34 -25.31 2.33
N ILE A 11 -6.93 -24.16 2.69
CA ILE A 11 -7.42 -23.96 4.06
C ILE A 11 -8.87 -24.42 4.08
N ASP A 12 -9.04 -25.74 4.21
CA ASP A 12 -10.27 -26.30 4.75
C ASP A 12 -10.32 -25.95 6.24
N THR A 13 -11.32 -25.16 6.60
CA THR A 13 -11.75 -24.87 7.96
C THR A 13 -12.10 -26.17 8.69
N ASP A 14 -11.20 -26.66 9.54
CA ASP A 14 -11.56 -27.53 10.67
C ASP A 14 -11.60 -26.66 11.93
N SER A 15 -12.81 -26.55 12.47
CA SER A 15 -13.13 -25.87 13.72
C SER A 15 -12.73 -26.76 14.89
N ASP A 16 -12.00 -26.22 15.86
CA ASP A 16 -12.01 -26.74 17.23
C ASP A 16 -11.92 -25.58 18.22
N ASP A 17 -13.01 -25.40 18.95
CA ASP A 17 -13.23 -24.53 20.11
C ASP A 17 -12.23 -24.79 21.25
N GLU A 18 -11.91 -23.76 22.05
CA GLU A 18 -11.82 -23.79 23.53
C GLU A 18 -11.41 -22.38 24.10
N PRO A 19 -11.68 -22.06 25.39
CA PRO A 19 -12.16 -20.73 25.81
C PRO A 19 -11.19 -19.79 26.57
N VAL A 20 -11.50 -18.49 26.44
CA VAL A 20 -11.31 -17.28 27.27
C VAL A 20 -10.58 -17.41 28.63
N ARG A 21 -9.59 -16.53 28.88
CA ARG A 21 -9.27 -16.00 30.23
C ARG A 21 -8.61 -14.60 30.19
N SER A 22 -8.93 -13.84 31.23
CA SER A 22 -9.03 -12.38 31.33
C SER A 22 -7.73 -11.59 31.64
N ALA A 23 -7.76 -10.28 31.35
CA ALA A 23 -6.81 -9.23 31.74
C ALA A 23 -6.75 -8.99 33.28
N PRO A 24 -5.70 -8.29 33.78
CA PRO A 24 -5.89 -6.87 34.15
C PRO A 24 -4.67 -5.92 34.03
N GLN A 25 -4.96 -4.60 33.89
CA GLN A 25 -4.12 -3.42 34.23
C GLN A 25 -4.69 -2.76 35.53
N PRO A 26 -4.23 -1.62 36.12
CA PRO A 26 -3.11 -0.67 35.81
C PRO A 26 -2.29 -0.16 37.05
N ALA A 27 -1.29 0.72 36.84
CA ALA A 27 -0.90 1.74 37.85
C ALA A 27 -0.24 3.03 37.27
N LYS A 28 -0.69 4.18 37.81
CA LYS A 28 -0.26 5.61 37.73
C LYS A 28 1.19 5.83 38.23
N ALA A 29 1.88 6.98 38.21
CA ALA A 29 1.95 8.30 37.56
C ALA A 29 3.00 9.10 38.38
N THR A 30 3.89 9.94 37.80
CA THR A 30 4.41 11.17 38.47
C THR A 30 5.18 12.08 37.51
N GLU A 31 4.87 13.38 37.57
CA GLU A 31 5.59 14.56 37.06
C GLU A 31 6.29 15.26 38.27
N PRO A 32 7.34 16.11 38.12
CA PRO A 32 7.07 17.56 37.99
C PRO A 32 8.13 18.44 37.23
N GLN A 33 7.60 19.45 36.51
CA GLN A 33 7.96 20.89 36.42
C GLN A 33 9.39 21.46 36.15
N ALA A 34 9.43 22.25 35.05
CA ALA A 34 9.75 23.69 34.90
C ALA A 34 11.18 24.27 34.97
N GLY A 35 11.57 24.97 33.88
CA GLY A 35 12.68 25.95 33.84
C GLY A 35 12.76 26.73 32.51
N GLN A 36 12.39 28.02 32.55
CA GLN A 36 12.50 29.12 31.55
C GLN A 36 13.94 29.34 31.00
N LYS A 37 14.31 30.06 29.91
CA LYS A 37 13.80 31.23 29.14
C LYS A 37 14.69 31.43 27.86
N ASN A 38 14.12 32.02 26.81
CA ASN A 38 14.76 32.52 25.55
C ASN A 38 15.60 33.81 25.76
N PRO A 39 16.55 34.22 24.87
CA PRO A 39 16.22 34.91 23.59
C PRO A 39 17.20 34.74 22.39
N ALA A 40 16.77 35.22 21.21
CA ALA A 40 17.52 35.39 19.94
C ALA A 40 17.47 36.89 19.51
N PRO A 41 17.95 37.35 18.33
CA PRO A 41 19.09 37.01 17.46
C PRO A 41 19.98 38.26 17.15
N PRO A 42 20.91 38.24 16.17
CA PRO A 42 20.76 39.19 15.05
C PRO A 42 21.16 38.67 13.64
N SER A 43 20.72 39.44 12.64
CA SER A 43 20.68 39.21 11.19
C SER A 43 21.95 39.56 10.37
N GLN A 44 21.87 39.20 9.06
CA GLN A 44 22.57 39.70 7.85
C GLN A 44 23.93 39.05 7.52
N ALA A 45 24.32 38.76 6.26
CA ALA A 45 24.10 39.46 5.00
C ALA A 45 24.17 38.55 3.75
N SER A 46 23.92 39.13 2.58
CA SER A 46 23.68 38.52 1.26
C SER A 46 24.85 38.62 0.26
N THR A 47 24.70 37.92 -0.89
CA THR A 47 25.28 38.08 -2.27
C THR A 47 26.56 37.31 -2.65
N PRO A 48 26.89 37.13 -3.95
CA PRO A 48 26.08 36.78 -5.14
C PRO A 48 26.69 35.60 -5.98
N ALA A 49 25.96 35.18 -7.03
CA ALA A 49 26.28 34.08 -7.96
C ALA A 49 27.44 34.35 -8.95
N PRO A 50 27.87 33.31 -9.69
CA PRO A 50 28.25 33.46 -11.10
C PRO A 50 27.50 32.51 -12.06
N ASP A 51 27.19 33.06 -13.23
CA ASP A 51 26.50 32.49 -14.40
C ASP A 51 27.19 31.29 -15.05
N LYS A 52 26.38 30.33 -15.57
CA LYS A 52 26.54 29.69 -16.90
C LYS A 52 25.35 28.75 -17.26
N PRO A 53 25.20 28.34 -18.54
CA PRO A 53 24.37 28.88 -19.62
C PRO A 53 23.07 28.06 -19.84
N PRO A 54 22.17 28.40 -20.80
CA PRO A 54 20.85 27.79 -20.90
C PRO A 54 20.95 26.42 -21.56
N ASP A 55 20.80 25.36 -20.77
CA ASP A 55 20.50 24.05 -21.30
C ASP A 55 19.03 24.03 -21.74
N ASP A 56 18.83 23.69 -23.01
CA ASP A 56 17.55 23.38 -23.64
C ASP A 56 16.72 22.45 -22.75
N ALA A 57 15.86 23.03 -21.92
CA ALA A 57 14.85 22.31 -21.16
C ALA A 57 13.72 21.90 -22.10
N SER A 58 13.95 20.84 -22.87
CA SER A 58 12.87 19.94 -23.24
C SER A 58 12.20 19.52 -21.93
N ALA A 59 11.05 20.14 -21.64
CA ALA A 59 10.24 19.93 -20.45
C ALA A 59 9.71 18.48 -20.41
N GLY A 60 10.60 17.55 -20.07
CA GLY A 60 10.26 16.18 -19.77
C GLY A 60 9.49 16.19 -18.46
N LYS A 61 8.18 15.95 -18.55
CA LYS A 61 7.32 15.81 -17.37
C LYS A 61 7.94 14.77 -16.45
N GLU A 62 8.01 15.10 -15.16
CA GLU A 62 8.52 14.20 -14.12
C GLU A 62 7.82 12.83 -14.21
N LYS A 63 8.59 11.75 -14.16
CA LYS A 63 8.08 10.38 -14.24
C LYS A 63 7.97 9.78 -12.83
N ILE A 64 6.79 9.27 -12.49
CA ILE A 64 6.48 8.64 -11.20
C ILE A 64 6.46 7.12 -11.38
N LYS A 65 7.05 6.38 -10.44
CA LYS A 65 6.94 4.91 -10.40
C LYS A 65 5.55 4.50 -9.90
N ALA A 66 4.91 3.61 -10.66
CA ALA A 66 3.59 3.06 -10.40
C ALA A 66 3.62 1.54 -10.66
N VAL A 67 2.53 0.85 -10.37
CA VAL A 67 2.42 -0.60 -10.56
C VAL A 67 1.15 -0.93 -11.34
N ILE A 68 1.26 -1.83 -12.31
CA ILE A 68 0.10 -2.44 -13.00
C ILE A 68 -0.23 -3.73 -12.26
N VAL A 69 -1.49 -3.92 -11.88
CA VAL A 69 -2.03 -5.14 -11.27
C VAL A 69 -3.00 -5.77 -12.24
N ARG A 70 -2.64 -6.95 -12.75
CA ARG A 70 -3.37 -7.67 -13.80
C ARG A 70 -4.52 -8.48 -13.22
N CYS A 71 -5.67 -8.44 -13.87
CA CYS A 71 -6.77 -9.36 -13.58
C CYS A 71 -6.43 -10.80 -14.00
N ASP A 72 -7.24 -11.78 -13.59
CA ASP A 72 -6.96 -13.20 -13.79
C ASP A 72 -6.85 -13.61 -15.26
N GLY A 73 -7.61 -12.95 -16.14
CA GLY A 73 -7.57 -13.18 -17.57
C GLY A 73 -6.51 -12.38 -18.33
N ASP A 74 -5.76 -11.50 -17.67
CA ASP A 74 -4.68 -10.74 -18.31
C ASP A 74 -3.34 -11.47 -18.18
N THR A 75 -2.99 -12.21 -19.22
CA THR A 75 -1.78 -13.04 -19.29
C THR A 75 -0.58 -12.31 -19.90
N THR A 76 -0.61 -10.98 -20.02
CA THR A 76 0.45 -10.20 -20.69
C THR A 76 1.76 -10.11 -19.90
N GLY A 77 1.77 -10.58 -18.65
CA GLY A 77 2.95 -10.52 -17.79
C GLY A 77 2.68 -11.08 -16.39
N PRO A 78 3.57 -10.80 -15.42
CA PRO A 78 3.36 -11.21 -14.03
C PRO A 78 2.13 -10.51 -13.43
N LYS A 79 1.59 -11.08 -12.34
CA LYS A 79 0.34 -10.63 -11.72
C LYS A 79 0.37 -9.14 -11.33
N TRP A 80 1.52 -8.62 -10.95
CA TRP A 80 1.80 -7.18 -10.89
C TRP A 80 3.16 -6.88 -11.52
N SER A 81 3.31 -5.69 -12.09
CA SER A 81 4.58 -5.23 -12.66
C SER A 81 4.81 -3.73 -12.50
N ALA A 82 6.05 -3.32 -12.26
CA ALA A 82 6.46 -1.92 -12.24
C ALA A 82 6.17 -1.21 -13.58
N THR A 83 5.83 0.08 -13.50
CA THR A 83 5.69 0.97 -14.65
C THR A 83 6.04 2.41 -14.26
N THR A 84 6.09 3.32 -15.23
CA THR A 84 6.26 4.76 -14.97
C THR A 84 5.18 5.56 -15.69
N ILE A 85 4.65 6.57 -15.01
CA ILE A 85 3.63 7.48 -15.54
C ILE A 85 4.08 8.94 -15.40
N PRO A 86 3.59 9.86 -16.26
CA PRO A 86 3.80 11.29 -16.08
C PRO A 86 3.21 11.80 -14.76
N SER A 87 3.79 12.86 -14.18
CA SER A 87 3.32 13.46 -12.93
C SER A 87 1.97 14.18 -13.03
N ASP A 88 1.49 14.41 -14.24
CA ASP A 88 0.16 14.94 -14.58
C ASP A 88 -0.77 13.85 -15.15
N HIS A 89 -0.42 12.57 -14.97
CA HIS A 89 -1.25 11.47 -15.43
C HIS A 89 -2.68 11.56 -14.86
N PRO A 90 -3.74 11.30 -15.65
CA PRO A 90 -5.13 11.44 -15.22
C PRO A 90 -5.56 10.58 -14.01
N ILE A 91 -4.73 9.64 -13.54
CA ILE A 91 -4.96 8.95 -12.26
C ILE A 91 -4.99 9.93 -11.08
N PHE A 92 -4.28 11.06 -11.19
CA PHE A 92 -4.16 12.08 -10.16
C PHE A 92 -5.28 13.13 -10.21
N GLU A 93 -6.31 13.00 -11.04
CA GLU A 93 -7.40 14.00 -11.16
C GLU A 93 -8.56 13.74 -10.19
N GLN A 94 -8.77 12.48 -9.78
CA GLN A 94 -9.90 12.05 -8.93
C GLN A 94 -9.46 11.51 -7.56
N GLN A 95 -8.35 12.06 -7.05
CA GLN A 95 -7.55 11.58 -5.91
C GLN A 95 -8.39 11.08 -4.73
N ARG A 96 -9.23 11.94 -4.15
CA ARG A 96 -9.97 11.61 -2.91
C ARG A 96 -11.07 10.56 -3.05
N LYS A 97 -11.59 10.30 -4.26
CA LYS A 97 -12.67 9.33 -4.46
C LYS A 97 -12.15 7.90 -4.64
N ASN A 98 -10.90 7.76 -5.05
CA ASN A 98 -10.31 6.49 -5.42
C ASN A 98 -9.15 6.11 -4.47
N GLU A 99 -9.05 6.75 -3.30
CA GLU A 99 -8.05 6.41 -2.29
C GLU A 99 -8.50 5.20 -1.48
N ALA A 100 -7.62 4.20 -1.33
CA ALA A 100 -7.93 3.01 -0.52
C ALA A 100 -7.89 3.34 0.99
N PRO A 101 -8.96 3.03 1.76
CA PRO A 101 -9.09 3.47 3.14
C PRO A 101 -7.97 2.99 4.07
N LEU A 102 -7.67 1.69 4.04
CA LEU A 102 -6.66 1.11 4.93
C LEU A 102 -5.25 1.60 4.57
N PRO A 103 -4.74 1.47 3.32
CA PRO A 103 -3.44 2.02 2.93
C PRO A 103 -3.24 3.49 3.30
N ALA A 104 -4.27 4.33 3.19
CA ALA A 104 -4.21 5.73 3.60
C ALA A 104 -3.89 5.89 5.10
N LEU A 105 -4.50 5.09 5.99
CA LEU A 105 -4.19 5.07 7.42
C LEU A 105 -2.77 4.58 7.73
N LEU A 106 -2.17 3.82 6.81
CA LEU A 106 -0.77 3.38 6.89
C LEU A 106 0.21 4.43 6.36
N GLY A 107 -0.27 5.60 5.93
CA GLY A 107 0.55 6.65 5.31
C GLY A 107 0.96 6.34 3.87
N ILE A 108 0.28 5.39 3.21
CA ILE A 108 0.56 4.95 1.83
C ILE A 108 -0.72 5.13 1.02
N PRO A 109 -1.08 6.38 0.66
CA PRO A 109 -2.36 6.66 0.02
C PRO A 109 -2.38 6.11 -1.42
N LEU A 110 -2.85 4.89 -1.60
CA LEU A 110 -2.94 4.24 -2.91
C LEU A 110 -4.19 4.71 -3.66
N ILE A 111 -4.02 5.03 -4.93
CA ILE A 111 -5.08 5.39 -5.87
C ILE A 111 -5.08 4.46 -7.09
N PHE A 112 -6.26 4.24 -7.64
CA PHE A 112 -6.51 3.19 -8.63
C PHE A 112 -7.13 3.76 -9.91
N ARG A 113 -6.69 3.26 -11.06
CA ARG A 113 -7.33 3.51 -12.35
C ARG A 113 -7.44 2.21 -13.13
N ARG A 114 -8.66 1.77 -13.43
CA ARG A 114 -8.91 0.65 -14.34
C ARG A 114 -8.35 1.00 -15.71
N LEU A 115 -7.60 0.06 -16.30
CA LEU A 115 -7.09 0.19 -17.65
C LEU A 115 -8.08 -0.47 -18.64
N PRO A 116 -8.18 0.04 -19.88
CA PRO A 116 -9.14 -0.50 -20.84
C PRO A 116 -8.87 -1.97 -21.15
N SER A 117 -9.91 -2.80 -21.06
CA SER A 117 -9.81 -4.24 -21.34
C SER A 117 -9.30 -4.53 -22.75
N SER A 118 -9.50 -3.63 -23.72
CA SER A 118 -8.97 -3.79 -25.08
C SER A 118 -7.43 -3.82 -25.17
N GLN A 119 -6.74 -3.36 -24.12
CA GLN A 119 -5.27 -3.39 -24.04
C GLN A 119 -4.74 -4.72 -23.49
N PHE A 120 -5.63 -5.60 -22.99
CA PHE A 120 -5.29 -6.85 -22.32
C PHE A 120 -6.15 -7.96 -22.93
N ASN A 121 -5.60 -9.14 -23.19
CA ASN A 121 -6.34 -10.21 -23.88
C ASN A 121 -7.35 -10.90 -22.95
N THR A 122 -8.28 -10.14 -22.38
CA THR A 122 -9.13 -10.56 -21.27
C THR A 122 -10.53 -10.93 -21.75
N ARG A 123 -10.95 -12.17 -21.51
CA ARG A 123 -12.35 -12.59 -21.66
C ARG A 123 -13.18 -12.03 -20.49
N ALA A 124 -14.48 -11.81 -20.69
CA ALA A 124 -15.37 -11.25 -19.65
C ALA A 124 -15.35 -12.03 -18.32
N SER A 125 -15.04 -13.33 -18.36
CA SER A 125 -14.93 -14.22 -17.18
C SER A 125 -13.60 -14.14 -16.43
N GLY A 126 -12.64 -13.33 -16.89
CA GLY A 126 -11.30 -13.20 -16.28
C GLY A 126 -11.01 -11.80 -15.73
N LEU A 127 -12.04 -11.01 -15.46
CA LEU A 127 -11.89 -9.63 -15.00
C LEU A 127 -11.68 -9.52 -13.48
N ASP A 128 -11.72 -10.63 -12.73
CA ASP A 128 -11.49 -10.56 -11.29
C ASP A 128 -10.03 -10.20 -10.97
N ASN A 129 -9.85 -9.42 -9.91
CA ASN A 129 -8.56 -8.89 -9.49
C ASN A 129 -8.53 -8.80 -7.96
N GLN A 130 -8.38 -9.96 -7.32
CA GLN A 130 -8.45 -10.11 -5.86
C GLN A 130 -7.45 -9.21 -5.12
N ILE A 131 -6.25 -8.98 -5.69
CA ILE A 131 -5.25 -8.06 -5.12
C ILE A 131 -5.86 -6.66 -4.96
N VAL A 132 -6.47 -6.13 -6.02
CA VAL A 132 -7.08 -4.79 -5.98
C VAL A 132 -8.31 -4.78 -5.08
N THR A 133 -9.10 -5.86 -5.07
CA THR A 133 -10.21 -6.03 -4.13
C THR A 133 -9.73 -5.89 -2.68
N TYR A 134 -8.69 -6.61 -2.28
CA TYR A 134 -8.19 -6.62 -0.91
C TYR A 134 -7.56 -5.27 -0.52
N LEU A 135 -6.88 -4.62 -1.46
CA LEU A 135 -6.36 -3.28 -1.25
C LEU A 135 -7.46 -2.24 -1.01
N ASN A 136 -8.69 -2.48 -1.44
CA ASN A 136 -9.83 -1.56 -1.31
C ASN A 136 -10.82 -1.94 -0.20
N ILE A 137 -10.44 -2.83 0.73
CA ILE A 137 -11.34 -3.25 1.82
C ILE A 137 -11.77 -2.06 2.69
N GLU A 138 -13.02 -2.05 3.12
CA GLU A 138 -13.53 -1.09 4.09
C GLU A 138 -13.16 -1.52 5.52
N LEU A 139 -12.79 -0.53 6.34
CA LEU A 139 -12.23 -0.74 7.67
C LEU A 139 -13.18 -1.46 8.64
N GLU A 140 -14.49 -1.29 8.44
CA GLU A 140 -15.52 -1.75 9.38
C GLU A 140 -16.15 -3.08 8.95
N SER A 141 -16.26 -3.34 7.65
CA SER A 141 -16.91 -4.53 7.13
C SER A 141 -15.91 -5.60 6.68
N GLY A 142 -14.67 -5.20 6.36
CA GLY A 142 -13.70 -6.06 5.68
C GLY A 142 -14.03 -6.28 4.20
N PHE A 143 -15.18 -5.82 3.71
CA PHE A 143 -15.53 -5.94 2.29
C PHE A 143 -15.03 -4.74 1.51
N ALA A 144 -14.56 -4.98 0.29
CA ALA A 144 -14.35 -3.89 -0.66
C ALA A 144 -15.71 -3.29 -1.08
N PRO A 145 -15.79 -1.99 -1.43
CA PRO A 145 -16.99 -1.43 -2.04
C PRO A 145 -17.40 -2.22 -3.28
N ALA A 146 -18.69 -2.28 -3.61
CA ALA A 146 -19.24 -3.10 -4.70
C ALA A 146 -18.49 -2.94 -6.04
N ALA A 147 -18.03 -1.72 -6.37
CA ALA A 147 -17.24 -1.46 -7.57
C ALA A 147 -15.91 -2.25 -7.63
N TRP A 148 -15.35 -2.62 -6.50
CA TRP A 148 -14.06 -3.31 -6.35
C TRP A 148 -14.18 -4.79 -5.97
N GLN A 149 -15.39 -5.34 -5.86
CA GLN A 149 -15.58 -6.75 -5.43
C GLN A 149 -15.39 -7.77 -6.56
N SER A 150 -15.80 -7.44 -7.79
CA SER A 150 -15.77 -8.35 -8.93
C SER A 150 -15.61 -7.58 -10.23
N GLN A 151 -15.15 -8.26 -11.29
CA GLN A 151 -14.98 -7.68 -12.63
C GLN A 151 -14.17 -6.37 -12.63
N VAL A 152 -13.16 -6.30 -11.75
CA VAL A 152 -12.35 -5.10 -11.52
C VAL A 152 -11.50 -4.74 -12.75
N GLY A 153 -11.03 -5.74 -13.48
CA GLY A 153 -10.12 -5.63 -14.61
C GLY A 153 -8.67 -5.39 -14.19
N THR A 154 -7.80 -5.15 -15.17
CA THR A 154 -6.41 -4.73 -14.94
C THR A 154 -6.39 -3.28 -14.49
N VAL A 155 -5.57 -2.97 -13.48
CA VAL A 155 -5.58 -1.67 -12.78
C VAL A 155 -4.18 -1.10 -12.69
N LEU A 156 -4.04 0.18 -12.99
CA LEU A 156 -2.88 0.98 -12.63
C LEU A 156 -3.04 1.50 -11.20
N VAL A 157 -2.03 1.27 -10.37
CA VAL A 157 -1.94 1.71 -8.98
C VAL A 157 -0.78 2.69 -8.83
N ALA A 158 -1.04 3.83 -8.21
CA ALA A 158 -0.02 4.83 -7.88
C ALA A 158 -0.25 5.35 -6.47
N ARG A 159 0.73 6.07 -5.91
CA ARG A 159 0.53 6.83 -4.68
C ARG A 159 -0.01 8.22 -4.98
N GLN A 160 -1.03 8.65 -4.24
CA GLN A 160 -1.65 9.97 -4.36
C GLN A 160 -0.65 11.11 -4.12
N ASP A 161 0.27 10.92 -3.19
CA ASP A 161 1.34 11.87 -2.86
C ASP A 161 2.47 11.90 -3.90
N LYS A 162 2.32 11.18 -5.02
CA LYS A 162 3.27 11.09 -6.13
C LYS A 162 4.64 10.52 -5.75
N LYS A 163 4.82 10.00 -4.53
CA LYS A 163 6.03 9.27 -4.17
C LYS A 163 6.10 7.96 -4.98
N PRO A 164 7.30 7.42 -5.20
CA PRO A 164 7.45 6.16 -5.92
C PRO A 164 6.72 5.01 -5.24
N LEU A 165 5.98 4.21 -6.02
CA LEU A 165 5.44 2.92 -5.61
C LEU A 165 6.27 1.79 -6.24
N LEU A 166 6.94 0.99 -5.40
CA LEU A 166 7.64 -0.22 -5.85
C LEU A 166 6.69 -1.42 -5.86
N GLU A 167 7.03 -2.47 -6.61
CA GLU A 167 6.28 -3.73 -6.63
C GLU A 167 6.20 -4.36 -5.23
N GLN A 168 7.32 -4.34 -4.49
CA GLN A 168 7.39 -4.87 -3.13
C GLN A 168 6.59 -4.01 -2.14
N HIS A 169 6.46 -2.70 -2.39
CA HIS A 169 5.56 -1.84 -1.61
C HIS A 169 4.11 -2.23 -1.81
N LEU A 170 3.69 -2.45 -3.06
CA LEU A 170 2.34 -2.94 -3.36
C LEU A 170 2.11 -4.31 -2.70
N GLU A 171 3.05 -5.25 -2.88
CA GLU A 171 2.97 -6.61 -2.33
C GLU A 171 2.81 -6.58 -0.81
N GLY A 172 3.67 -5.88 -0.08
CA GLY A 172 3.56 -5.85 1.38
C GLY A 172 2.31 -5.13 1.90
N VAL A 173 1.78 -4.12 1.19
CA VAL A 173 0.49 -3.51 1.56
C VAL A 173 -0.66 -4.47 1.29
N TRP A 174 -0.65 -5.18 0.16
CA TRP A 174 -1.67 -6.19 -0.16
C TRP A 174 -1.67 -7.32 0.87
N MET A 175 -0.50 -7.88 1.18
CA MET A 175 -0.36 -8.95 2.17
C MET A 175 -0.75 -8.50 3.59
N TYR A 176 -0.60 -7.23 3.92
CA TYR A 176 -1.12 -6.69 5.17
C TYR A 176 -2.65 -6.59 5.18
N CYS A 177 -3.26 -6.21 4.05
CA CYS A 177 -4.71 -6.22 3.91
C CYS A 177 -5.27 -7.65 4.00
N ASP A 178 -4.61 -8.62 3.38
CA ASP A 178 -4.93 -10.05 3.49
C ASP A 178 -4.86 -10.55 4.94
N TYR A 179 -3.77 -10.22 5.66
CA TYR A 179 -3.65 -10.52 7.08
C TYR A 179 -4.80 -9.93 7.91
N ILE A 180 -5.21 -8.68 7.63
CA ILE A 180 -6.35 -8.05 8.30
C ILE A 180 -7.67 -8.77 7.98
N LEU A 181 -7.87 -9.21 6.74
CA LEU A 181 -9.06 -9.97 6.35
C LEU A 181 -9.18 -11.30 7.06
N GLY A 182 -8.05 -12.00 7.29
CA GLY A 182 -8.05 -13.23 8.08
C GLY A 182 -8.69 -13.04 9.47
N LEU A 183 -8.42 -11.89 10.11
CA LEU A 183 -8.96 -11.57 11.44
C LEU A 183 -10.46 -11.23 11.45
N PHE A 184 -11.04 -10.86 10.31
CA PHE A 184 -12.50 -10.73 10.19
C PHE A 184 -13.19 -12.09 10.25
N GLY A 185 -12.54 -13.16 9.75
CA GLY A 185 -13.06 -14.53 9.79
C GLY A 185 -13.17 -15.11 11.20
N ASP A 186 -12.34 -14.64 12.13
CA ASP A 186 -12.28 -15.13 13.52
C ASP A 186 -13.40 -14.60 14.43
N GLY A 187 -14.33 -13.79 13.91
CA GLY A 187 -15.50 -13.30 14.65
C GLY A 187 -15.21 -12.17 15.66
N ALA A 188 -13.97 -11.71 15.77
CA ALA A 188 -13.56 -10.63 16.69
C ALA A 188 -13.98 -9.22 16.24
N GLY A 189 -14.54 -9.10 15.02
CA GLY A 189 -14.86 -7.82 14.39
C GLY A 189 -13.61 -7.08 13.88
N PRO A 190 -13.73 -5.79 13.52
CA PRO A 190 -12.65 -5.03 12.91
C PRO A 190 -11.40 -4.93 13.80
N PRO A 191 -10.21 -5.36 13.33
CA PRO A 191 -8.98 -5.29 14.11
C PRO A 191 -8.39 -3.87 14.14
N ARG A 192 -9.13 -2.90 14.71
CA ARG A 192 -8.80 -1.46 14.66
C ARG A 192 -7.42 -1.11 15.22
N HIS A 193 -6.88 -1.91 16.13
CA HIS A 193 -5.54 -1.74 16.67
C HIS A 193 -4.43 -1.93 15.61
N LEU A 194 -4.74 -2.57 14.48
CA LEU A 194 -3.85 -2.76 13.34
C LEU A 194 -3.96 -1.64 12.30
N TYR A 195 -4.95 -0.75 12.39
CA TYR A 195 -5.15 0.33 11.41
C TYR A 195 -4.25 1.53 11.72
N SER A 196 -2.95 1.28 11.85
CA SER A 196 -1.99 2.31 12.19
C SER A 196 -0.63 2.04 11.57
N ARG A 197 0.09 3.13 11.28
CA ARG A 197 1.46 3.07 10.79
C ARG A 197 2.37 2.20 11.66
N PRO A 198 2.42 2.34 13.01
CA PRO A 198 3.34 1.53 13.82
C PRO A 198 3.02 0.02 13.77
N ALA A 199 1.75 -0.36 13.72
CA ALA A 199 1.35 -1.77 13.60
C ALA A 199 1.81 -2.36 12.25
N PHE A 200 1.62 -1.60 11.17
CA PHE A 200 2.11 -1.99 9.84
C PHE A 200 3.63 -2.06 9.78
N GLU A 201 4.36 -1.09 10.34
CA GLU A 201 5.83 -1.10 10.34
C GLU A 201 6.40 -2.32 11.07
N LYS A 202 5.81 -2.68 12.22
CA LYS A 202 6.17 -3.88 12.96
C LYS A 202 5.90 -5.15 12.14
N TRP A 203 4.74 -5.23 11.49
CA TRP A 203 4.40 -6.38 10.64
C TRP A 203 5.32 -6.46 9.40
N TRP A 204 5.59 -5.32 8.76
CA TRP A 204 6.45 -5.19 7.58
C TRP A 204 7.87 -5.66 7.87
N ALA A 205 8.43 -5.31 9.03
CA ALA A 205 9.76 -5.75 9.43
C ALA A 205 9.86 -7.28 9.46
N ARG A 206 8.87 -7.96 10.06
CA ARG A 206 8.79 -9.43 10.09
C ARG A 206 8.61 -9.99 8.68
N TYR A 207 7.64 -9.47 7.92
CA TYR A 207 7.37 -9.95 6.56
C TYR A 207 8.58 -9.81 5.64
N ALA A 208 9.29 -8.68 5.69
CA ALA A 208 10.48 -8.46 4.90
C ALA A 208 11.65 -9.38 5.32
N GLU A 209 11.80 -9.69 6.61
CA GLU A 209 12.79 -10.63 7.10
C GLU A 209 12.50 -12.06 6.60
N GLU A 210 11.27 -12.52 6.74
CA GLU A 210 10.83 -13.83 6.27
C GLU A 210 11.02 -13.96 4.75
N THR A 211 10.61 -12.95 3.98
CA THR A 211 10.68 -12.98 2.51
C THR A 211 12.11 -12.97 1.96
N ARG A 212 13.05 -12.28 2.62
CA ARG A 212 14.48 -12.31 2.24
C ARG A 212 15.12 -13.68 2.35
N GLY A 213 14.53 -14.60 3.14
CA GLY A 213 15.03 -15.97 3.25
C GLY A 213 14.93 -16.79 1.95
N TYR A 214 14.11 -16.35 0.99
CA TYR A 214 13.85 -17.08 -0.25
C TYR A 214 13.71 -16.20 -1.50
N ARG A 215 13.69 -14.87 -1.36
CA ARG A 215 13.56 -13.92 -2.47
C ARG A 215 14.57 -12.77 -2.38
N ASP A 216 15.51 -12.75 -3.32
CA ASP A 216 16.57 -11.74 -3.37
C ASP A 216 16.05 -10.34 -3.73
N ASP A 217 14.92 -10.23 -4.42
CA ASP A 217 14.32 -8.94 -4.78
C ASP A 217 13.74 -8.19 -3.58
N TRP A 218 13.65 -8.86 -2.42
CA TRP A 218 13.29 -8.26 -1.13
C TRP A 218 14.50 -7.76 -0.32
N ASN A 219 15.72 -7.97 -0.81
CA ASN A 219 16.92 -7.43 -0.20
C ASN A 219 16.94 -5.90 -0.30
N ASN A 220 17.13 -5.24 0.85
CA ASN A 220 17.20 -3.78 0.95
C ASN A 220 15.93 -3.03 0.48
N VAL A 221 14.77 -3.69 0.41
CA VAL A 221 13.51 -2.97 0.14
C VAL A 221 13.24 -2.01 1.31
N PRO A 222 13.15 -0.69 1.05
CA PRO A 222 12.89 0.28 2.09
C PRO A 222 11.42 0.19 2.51
N LEU A 223 11.15 0.55 3.75
CA LEU A 223 9.78 0.73 4.22
C LEU A 223 9.10 1.80 3.35
N PRO A 224 7.85 1.58 2.88
CA PRO A 224 7.17 2.57 2.05
C PRO A 224 6.97 3.88 2.84
N TYR A 225 7.60 4.96 2.34
CA TYR A 225 7.66 6.30 2.97
C TYR A 225 6.32 7.01 3.13
#